data_AF-A0A968XNG4-F1
#
_entry.id   AF-A0A968XNG4-F1
#
_cell.length_a   1.000
_cell.length_b   1.000
_cell.length_c   1.000
_cell.angle_alpha   90.00
_cell.angle_beta   90.00
_cell.angle_gamma   90.00
#
_symmetry.space_group_name_H-M   'P 1'
#
loop_
_entity.id
_entity.type
_entity.pdbx_description
1 polymer ?
#
loop_
_entity_poly.entity_id
_entity_poly.type
_entity_poly.pdbx_seq_one_letter_code
_entity_poly.pdbx_strand_id
1 'polypeptide(L)'
;MLAKERKIRALADRIGASVVPMAIVAHHCQTTRPDLTLRFVNDAHLNQTMAYLTACAFYGVLFDRNPVGLSQNKITDTRSLDTKHRDQDRDGGPLTRAFSDKDRTDLQRIAWEGIQKFKALKPAAE
;
A
#
# COMPACT_ATOMS: atom_id res chain seq x y z
N MET A 1 -1.68 -14.85 10.53
CA MET A 1 -1.98 -13.53 9.95
C MET A 1 -3.14 -13.54 8.95
N LEU A 2 -4.08 -14.52 8.98
CA LEU A 2 -5.22 -14.55 8.04
C LEU A 2 -6.60 -14.52 8.71
N ALA A 3 -6.66 -14.65 10.04
CA ALA A 3 -7.94 -14.71 10.75
C ALA A 3 -8.71 -13.39 10.67
N LYS A 4 -8.01 -12.25 10.77
CA LYS A 4 -8.61 -10.91 10.65
C LYS A 4 -9.13 -10.66 9.23
N GLU A 5 -8.32 -11.03 8.24
CA GLU A 5 -8.60 -10.88 6.81
C GLU A 5 -9.83 -11.70 6.42
N ARG A 6 -9.94 -12.95 6.92
CA ARG A 6 -11.13 -13.79 6.72
C ARG A 6 -12.40 -13.21 7.34
N LYS A 7 -12.30 -12.58 8.52
CA LYS A 7 -13.43 -11.88 9.16
C LYS A 7 -13.84 -10.62 8.38
N ILE A 8 -12.87 -9.83 7.91
CA ILE A 8 -13.12 -8.67 7.05
C ILE A 8 -13.79 -9.12 5.75
N ARG A 9 -13.32 -10.22 5.14
CA ARG A 9 -13.93 -10.80 3.93
C ARG A 9 -15.37 -11.23 4.17
N ALA A 10 -15.63 -11.97 5.26
CA ALA A 10 -17.00 -12.38 5.62
C ALA A 10 -17.93 -11.18 5.82
N LEU A 11 -17.48 -10.14 6.53
CA LEU A 11 -18.26 -8.93 6.71
C LEU A 11 -18.52 -8.21 5.38
N ALA A 12 -17.51 -8.09 4.53
CA ALA A 12 -17.61 -7.43 3.23
C ALA A 12 -18.63 -8.14 2.32
N ASP A 13 -18.60 -9.48 2.27
CA ASP A 13 -19.56 -10.28 1.52
C ASP A 13 -20.98 -10.09 2.04
N ARG A 14 -21.16 -10.02 3.37
CA ARG A 14 -22.47 -9.80 4.00
C ARG A 14 -23.09 -8.44 3.70
N ILE A 15 -22.28 -7.39 3.53
CA ILE A 15 -22.76 -6.01 3.31
C ILE A 15 -22.57 -5.51 1.88
N GLY A 16 -22.06 -6.35 0.97
CA GLY A 16 -21.76 -5.96 -0.41
C GLY A 16 -20.64 -4.91 -0.54
N ALA A 17 -19.69 -4.87 0.39
CA ALA A 17 -18.60 -3.89 0.38
C ALA A 17 -17.39 -4.37 -0.42
N SER A 18 -16.73 -3.43 -1.10
CA SER A 18 -15.37 -3.63 -1.61
C SER A 18 -14.34 -3.36 -0.51
N VAL A 19 -13.25 -4.12 -0.51
CA VAL A 19 -12.18 -4.00 0.49
C VAL A 19 -10.87 -3.68 -0.21
N VAL A 20 -10.17 -2.66 0.27
CA VAL A 20 -8.75 -2.41 -0.04
C VAL A 20 -7.92 -3.06 1.07
N PRO A 21 -7.34 -4.26 0.84
CA PRO A 21 -6.87 -5.11 1.93
C PRO A 21 -5.42 -4.78 2.31
N MET A 22 -5.17 -3.59 2.85
CA MET A 22 -3.80 -3.09 3.03
C MET A 22 -2.93 -3.92 3.99
N ALA A 23 -3.50 -4.66 4.93
CA ALA A 23 -2.72 -5.52 5.83
C ALA A 23 -2.01 -6.66 5.06
N ILE A 24 -2.73 -7.38 4.18
CA ILE A 24 -2.12 -8.45 3.38
C ILE A 24 -1.22 -7.90 2.28
N VAL A 25 -1.57 -6.74 1.70
CA VAL A 25 -0.74 -6.04 0.69
C VAL A 25 0.58 -5.57 1.30
N ALA A 26 0.56 -4.90 2.46
CA ALA A 26 1.75 -4.43 3.14
C ALA A 26 2.64 -5.59 3.60
N HIS A 27 2.03 -6.65 4.16
CA HIS A 27 2.77 -7.86 4.52
C HIS A 27 3.46 -8.49 3.31
N HIS A 28 2.73 -8.63 2.19
CA HIS A 28 3.28 -9.15 0.94
C HIS A 28 4.43 -8.28 0.41
N CYS A 29 4.33 -6.96 0.55
CA CYS A 29 5.42 -6.05 0.21
C CYS A 29 6.65 -6.29 1.09
N GLN A 30 6.48 -6.37 2.41
CA GLN A 30 7.59 -6.56 3.35
C GLN A 30 8.28 -7.92 3.20
N THR A 31 7.58 -8.95 2.75
CA THR A 31 8.19 -10.26 2.47
C THR A 31 8.87 -10.33 1.10
N THR A 32 8.37 -9.59 0.10
CA THR A 32 8.89 -9.62 -1.28
C THR A 32 10.00 -8.59 -1.53
N ARG A 33 9.90 -7.43 -0.87
CA ARG A 33 10.81 -6.27 -0.96
C ARG A 33 11.11 -5.76 0.45
N PRO A 34 11.81 -6.54 1.30
CA PRO A 34 12.13 -6.14 2.67
C PRO A 34 13.01 -4.89 2.76
N ASP A 35 13.66 -4.52 1.65
CA ASP A 35 14.44 -3.29 1.49
C ASP A 35 13.56 -2.01 1.43
N LEU A 36 12.27 -2.14 1.09
CA LEU A 36 11.35 -1.02 1.03
C LEU A 36 10.67 -0.81 2.39
N THR A 37 11.01 0.28 3.07
CA THR A 37 10.31 0.71 4.29
C THR A 37 8.90 1.22 3.95
N LEU A 38 7.91 0.86 4.78
CA LEU A 38 6.49 1.27 4.62
C LEU A 38 6.03 2.32 5.65
N ARG A 39 6.91 2.66 6.58
CA ARG A 39 6.74 3.73 7.54
C ARG A 39 8.03 4.53 7.61
N PHE A 40 7.95 5.74 8.11
CA PHE A 40 9.13 6.48 8.48
C PHE A 40 9.92 5.73 9.56
N VAL A 41 11.23 5.87 9.60
CA VAL A 41 12.08 5.26 10.63
C VAL A 41 11.90 6.01 11.94
N ASN A 42 11.96 7.34 11.88
CA ASN A 42 11.90 8.25 13.02
C ASN A 42 10.47 8.62 13.44
N ASP A 43 9.46 8.12 12.74
CA ASP A 43 8.06 8.44 12.96
C ASP A 43 7.19 7.20 12.69
N ALA A 44 6.19 6.94 13.54
CA ALA A 44 5.34 5.76 13.41
C ALA A 44 4.35 5.82 12.23
N HIS A 45 4.25 6.96 11.56
CA HIS A 45 3.38 7.15 10.41
C HIS A 45 3.91 6.43 9.16
N LEU A 46 2.96 6.08 8.29
CA LEU A 46 3.22 5.50 6.98
C LEU A 46 3.95 6.52 6.10
N ASN A 47 4.90 6.05 5.29
CA ASN A 47 5.70 6.90 4.40
C ASN A 47 5.15 6.92 2.97
N GLN A 48 5.85 7.63 2.08
CA GLN A 48 5.49 7.78 0.67
C GLN A 48 5.42 6.44 -0.08
N THR A 49 6.24 5.45 0.30
CA THR A 49 6.20 4.10 -0.30
C THR A 49 4.86 3.42 0.01
N MET A 50 4.42 3.46 1.26
CA MET A 50 3.12 2.90 1.65
C MET A 50 1.96 3.70 1.06
N ALA A 51 2.09 5.01 0.93
CA ALA A 51 1.09 5.83 0.22
C ALA A 51 0.96 5.42 -1.25
N TYR A 52 2.08 5.22 -1.96
CA TYR A 52 2.09 4.73 -3.34
C TYR A 52 1.45 3.34 -3.47
N LEU A 53 1.86 2.41 -2.60
CA LEU A 53 1.32 1.05 -2.57
C LEU A 53 -0.19 1.04 -2.29
N THR A 54 -0.65 1.90 -1.38
CA THR A 54 -2.06 2.08 -1.05
C THR A 54 -2.83 2.62 -2.25
N ALA A 55 -2.31 3.64 -2.94
CA ALA A 55 -2.93 4.18 -4.16
C ALA A 55 -3.08 3.12 -5.26
N CYS A 56 -2.05 2.29 -5.47
CA CYS A 56 -2.12 1.16 -6.40
C CYS A 56 -3.20 0.15 -5.99
N ALA A 57 -3.34 -0.14 -4.70
CA ALA A 57 -4.36 -1.04 -4.19
C ALA A 57 -5.78 -0.46 -4.37
N PHE A 58 -5.97 0.84 -4.09
CA PHE A 58 -7.22 1.53 -4.39
C PHE A 58 -7.57 1.47 -5.87
N TYR A 59 -6.62 1.77 -6.76
CA TYR A 59 -6.83 1.66 -8.21
C TYR A 59 -7.30 0.25 -8.59
N GLY A 60 -6.61 -0.79 -8.10
CA GLY A 60 -6.95 -2.17 -8.43
C GLY A 60 -8.32 -2.61 -7.93
N VAL A 61 -8.78 -2.08 -6.79
CA VAL A 61 -10.12 -2.38 -6.24
C VAL A 61 -11.22 -1.57 -6.93
N LEU A 62 -11.00 -0.28 -7.15
CA LEU A 62 -12.02 0.62 -7.73
C LEU A 62 -12.28 0.36 -9.21
N PHE A 63 -11.24 0.01 -9.97
CA PHE A 63 -11.33 -0.16 -11.42
C PHE A 63 -11.29 -1.63 -11.87
N ASP A 64 -11.06 -2.57 -10.94
CA ASP A 64 -10.81 -3.99 -11.21
C ASP A 64 -9.74 -4.22 -12.29
N ARG A 65 -8.65 -3.46 -12.19
CA ARG A 65 -7.54 -3.46 -13.17
C ARG A 65 -6.19 -3.59 -12.49
N ASN A 66 -5.28 -4.31 -13.14
CA ASN A 66 -3.89 -4.36 -12.70
C ASN A 66 -3.24 -2.96 -12.85
N PRO A 67 -2.67 -2.37 -11.77
CA PRO A 67 -2.00 -1.08 -11.82
C PRO A 67 -0.61 -1.13 -12.51
N VAL A 68 -0.09 -2.32 -12.86
CA VAL A 68 1.19 -2.43 -13.58
C VAL A 68 1.13 -1.67 -14.90
N GLY A 69 2.10 -0.77 -15.10
CA GLY A 69 2.22 0.06 -16.30
C GLY A 69 1.71 1.49 -16.13
N LEU A 70 1.03 1.83 -15.02
CA LEU A 70 0.65 3.21 -14.73
C LEU A 70 1.88 4.11 -14.59
N SER A 71 1.87 5.28 -15.24
CA SER A 71 3.03 6.17 -15.35
C SER A 71 3.36 6.97 -14.08
N GLN A 72 2.45 7.05 -13.11
CA GLN A 72 2.68 7.79 -11.87
C GLN A 72 3.87 7.21 -11.11
N ASN A 73 4.90 8.03 -10.87
CA ASN A 73 6.14 7.60 -10.23
C ASN A 73 6.61 8.54 -9.12
N LYS A 74 5.83 9.56 -8.76
CA LYS A 74 6.16 10.52 -7.71
C LYS A 74 5.04 10.60 -6.69
N ILE A 75 5.42 10.67 -5.43
CA ILE A 75 4.53 10.92 -4.30
C ILE A 75 5.14 12.00 -3.43
N THR A 76 4.35 13.03 -3.13
CA THR A 76 4.69 14.10 -2.20
C THR A 76 3.93 13.87 -0.91
N ASP A 77 4.63 13.76 0.22
CA ASP A 77 3.97 13.69 1.52
C ASP A 77 3.34 15.04 1.88
N THR A 78 2.30 15.03 2.70
CA THR A 78 1.69 16.23 3.26
C THR A 78 2.31 16.63 4.60
N ARG A 79 3.13 15.76 5.19
CA ARG A 79 3.82 15.99 6.46
C ARG A 79 5.28 16.32 6.22
N SER A 80 5.62 17.59 6.37
CA SER A 80 7.01 17.97 6.48
C SER A 80 7.61 17.54 7.82
N LEU A 81 8.94 17.55 7.89
CA LEU A 81 9.71 17.31 9.11
C LEU A 81 9.28 18.26 10.22
N ASP A 82 9.32 19.56 9.94
CA ASP A 82 8.87 20.63 10.84
C ASP A 82 8.51 21.91 10.04
N THR A 83 8.28 23.02 10.75
CA THR A 83 7.87 24.31 10.16
C THR A 83 8.99 25.02 9.40
N LYS A 84 10.26 24.70 9.68
CA LYS A 84 11.47 25.26 9.07
C LYS A 84 11.96 24.41 7.90
N HIS A 85 11.77 23.10 7.94
CA HIS A 85 12.21 22.13 6.93
C HIS A 85 11.00 21.60 6.13
N ARG A 86 10.33 22.49 5.40
CA ARG A 86 9.07 22.17 4.70
C ARG A 86 9.24 21.29 3.46
N ASP A 87 10.46 21.14 2.97
CA ASP A 87 10.85 20.33 1.83
C ASP A 87 11.36 18.94 2.22
N GLN A 88 11.43 18.65 3.53
CA GLN A 88 11.90 17.37 4.07
C GLN A 88 10.75 16.56 4.68
N ASP A 89 10.84 15.24 4.57
CA ASP A 89 9.96 14.29 5.24
C ASP A 89 10.42 13.98 6.68
N ARG A 90 9.71 13.08 7.36
CA ARG A 90 9.97 12.75 8.77
C ARG A 90 11.29 12.04 9.04
N ASP A 91 11.95 11.52 8.01
CA ASP A 91 13.29 10.96 8.11
C ASP A 91 14.38 11.95 7.66
N GLY A 92 14.01 13.19 7.34
CA GLY A 92 14.93 14.21 6.81
C GLY A 92 15.26 14.03 5.32
N GLY A 93 14.59 13.09 4.64
CA GLY A 93 14.70 12.89 3.20
C GLY A 93 13.83 13.87 2.41
N PRO A 94 13.86 13.85 1.08
CA PRO A 94 13.01 14.71 0.26
C PRO A 94 11.51 14.44 0.49
N LEU A 95 10.71 15.51 0.69
CA LEU A 95 9.25 15.39 0.87
C LEU A 95 8.58 14.69 -0.33
N THR A 96 9.12 14.90 -1.53
CA THR A 96 8.70 14.20 -2.75
C THR A 96 9.64 13.06 -3.07
N ARG A 97 9.12 11.83 -3.04
CA ARG A 97 9.83 10.63 -3.48
C ARG A 97 9.52 10.35 -4.95
N ALA A 98 10.56 10.19 -5.75
CA ALA A 98 10.47 9.61 -7.09
C ALA A 98 10.88 8.13 -7.02
N PHE A 99 10.05 7.24 -7.56
CA PHE A 99 10.34 5.81 -7.62
C PHE A 99 11.07 5.48 -8.91
N SER A 100 12.08 4.60 -8.80
CA SER A 100 12.68 3.96 -9.97
C SER A 100 11.64 3.15 -10.74
N ASP A 101 11.87 2.86 -12.02
CA ASP A 101 10.95 2.01 -12.80
C ASP A 101 10.78 0.62 -12.19
N LYS A 102 11.86 0.07 -11.63
CA LYS A 102 11.82 -1.21 -10.92
C LYS A 102 10.91 -1.12 -9.70
N ASP A 103 11.12 -0.15 -8.81
CA ASP A 103 10.33 -0.03 -7.59
C ASP A 103 8.87 0.27 -7.89
N ARG A 104 8.61 1.14 -8.86
CA ARG A 104 7.27 1.46 -9.34
C ARG A 104 6.55 0.18 -9.81
N THR A 105 7.18 -0.58 -10.69
CA THR A 105 6.61 -1.81 -11.27
C THR A 105 6.39 -2.87 -10.21
N ASP A 106 7.37 -3.06 -9.30
CA ASP A 106 7.25 -4.01 -8.20
C ASP A 106 6.11 -3.64 -7.25
N LEU A 107 6.00 -2.37 -6.83
CA LEU A 107 4.93 -1.93 -5.93
C LEU A 107 3.55 -2.07 -6.56
N GLN A 108 3.40 -1.75 -7.86
CA GLN A 108 2.15 -1.98 -8.61
C GLN A 108 1.79 -3.47 -8.62
N ARG A 109 2.74 -4.33 -8.98
CA ARG A 109 2.54 -5.79 -9.01
C ARG A 109 2.20 -6.35 -7.64
N ILE A 110 2.91 -5.95 -6.59
CA ILE A 110 2.68 -6.38 -5.20
C ILE A 110 1.28 -5.97 -4.73
N ALA A 111 0.82 -4.76 -5.04
CA ALA A 111 -0.53 -4.33 -4.72
C ALA A 111 -1.57 -5.24 -5.37
N TRP A 112 -1.42 -5.54 -6.67
CA TRP A 112 -2.31 -6.44 -7.40
C TRP A 112 -2.33 -7.85 -6.81
N GLU A 113 -1.15 -8.44 -6.60
CA GLU A 113 -1.02 -9.78 -6.01
C GLU A 113 -1.65 -9.85 -4.62
N GLY A 114 -1.48 -8.82 -3.78
CA GLY A 114 -2.12 -8.75 -2.47
C GLY A 114 -3.64 -8.67 -2.53
N ILE A 115 -4.20 -7.93 -3.49
CA ILE A 115 -5.65 -7.91 -3.75
C ILE A 115 -6.14 -9.30 -4.16
N GLN A 116 -5.46 -9.96 -5.11
CA GLN A 116 -5.86 -11.29 -5.57
C GLN A 116 -5.79 -12.32 -4.44
N LYS A 117 -4.74 -12.28 -3.62
CA LYS A 117 -4.63 -13.10 -2.41
C LYS A 117 -5.80 -12.90 -1.45
N PHE A 118 -6.23 -11.65 -1.23
CA PHE A 118 -7.41 -11.36 -0.40
C PHE A 118 -8.70 -11.90 -1.00
N LYS A 119 -8.93 -11.67 -2.31
CA LYS A 119 -10.11 -12.16 -3.03
C LYS A 119 -10.22 -13.70 -2.98
N ALA A 120 -9.08 -14.40 -2.98
CA ALA A 120 -9.02 -15.87 -2.91
C ALA A 120 -9.20 -16.44 -1.48
N LEU A 121 -9.30 -15.61 -0.44
CA LEU A 121 -9.52 -16.10 0.92
C LEU A 121 -10.93 -16.68 1.07
N LYS A 122 -11.00 -17.88 1.66
CA LYS A 122 -12.27 -18.41 2.18
C LYS A 122 -12.75 -17.51 3.33
N PRO A 123 -14.00 -17.00 3.31
CA PRO A 123 -14.56 -16.27 4.44
C PRO A 123 -14.50 -17.11 5.73
N ALA A 124 -14.41 -16.46 6.89
CA ALA A 124 -14.56 -17.18 8.15
C ALA A 124 -15.98 -17.77 8.25
N ALA A 125 -16.10 -18.99 8.80
CA ALA A 125 -17.40 -19.51 9.21
C ALA A 125 -17.95 -18.65 10.34
N GLU A 126 -19.27 -18.45 10.37
CA GLU A 126 -19.98 -17.76 11.44
C GLU A 126 -19.92 -18.54 12.76
#